data_AF-A0A3R8KW69-F1
#
_entry.id   AF-A0A3R8KW69-F1
#
_cell.length_a   1.000
_cell.length_b   1.000
_cell.length_c   1.000
_cell.angle_alpha   90.00
_cell.angle_beta   90.00
_cell.angle_gamma   90.00
#
_symmetry.space_group_name_H-M   'P 1'
#
loop_
_entity.id
_entity.type
_entity.pdbx_description
1 polymer ?
#
loop_
_entity_poly.entity_id
_entity_poly.type
_entity_poly.pdbx_seq_one_letter_code
_entity_poly.pdbx_strand_id
1 'polypeptide(L)' 'MDCFALCGNGHCGVIGRQCQGKPCGFHKTKEEQELSLEKARERLRSLPEHQQDAIADKYYGGVRRW' A
#
# COMPACT_ATOMS: atom_id res chain seq x y z
N MET A 1 -18.54 5.20 5.04
CA MET A 1 -17.33 4.93 5.84
C MET A 1 -16.18 4.97 4.85
N ASP A 2 -15.34 5.98 4.95
CA ASP A 2 -14.42 6.36 3.88
C ASP A 2 -13.03 5.74 4.10
N CYS A 3 -13.00 4.41 4.15
CA CYS A 3 -11.77 3.65 4.27
C CYS A 3 -11.36 3.08 2.90
N PHE A 4 -10.10 3.26 2.50
CA PHE A 4 -9.59 2.76 1.21
C PHE A 4 -9.74 1.25 1.03
N ALA A 5 -9.76 0.51 2.14
CA ALA A 5 -9.81 -0.94 2.17
C ALA A 5 -11.24 -1.51 2.25
N LEU A 6 -12.28 -0.67 2.35
CA LEU A 6 -13.65 -1.14 2.46
C LEU A 6 -14.18 -1.59 1.08
N CYS A 7 -14.54 -2.87 0.99
CA CYS A 7 -15.20 -3.44 -0.18
C CYS A 7 -16.73 -3.23 -0.11
N GLY A 8 -17.41 -3.28 -1.25
CA GLY A 8 -18.86 -3.05 -1.35
C GLY A 8 -19.74 -4.03 -0.54
N ASN A 9 -19.19 -5.18 -0.14
CA ASN A 9 -19.83 -6.18 0.73
C ASN A 9 -19.57 -5.97 2.23
N GLY A 10 -18.96 -4.84 2.64
CA GLY A 10 -18.61 -4.56 4.04
C GLY A 10 -17.34 -5.26 4.54
N HIS A 11 -16.63 -5.96 3.65
CA HIS A 11 -15.37 -6.62 3.95
C HIS A 11 -14.18 -5.66 3.87
N CYS A 12 -13.11 -5.95 4.61
CA CYS A 12 -11.85 -5.22 4.55
C CYS A 12 -10.86 -5.96 3.64
N GLY A 13 -10.48 -5.35 2.53
CA GLY A 13 -9.52 -5.91 1.58
C GLY A 13 -8.10 -6.06 2.14
N VAL A 14 -7.73 -5.30 3.17
CA VAL A 14 -6.41 -5.39 3.83
C VAL A 14 -6.35 -6.52 4.83
N ILE A 15 -7.38 -6.65 5.67
CA ILE A 15 -7.39 -7.60 6.78
C ILE A 15 -7.95 -8.96 6.34
N GLY A 16 -8.71 -9.00 5.25
CA GLY A 16 -9.32 -10.23 4.76
C GLY A 16 -10.48 -10.72 5.64
N ARG A 17 -11.13 -9.81 6.42
CA ARG A 17 -12.33 -10.09 7.21
C ARG A 17 -13.29 -8.89 7.24
N GLN A 18 -14.42 -9.02 7.94
CA GLN A 18 -15.38 -7.94 8.13
C GLN A 18 -14.72 -6.66 8.69
N CYS A 19 -15.10 -5.50 8.15
CA CYS A 19 -14.49 -4.23 8.54
C CYS A 19 -14.88 -3.84 9.99
N GLN A 20 -13.90 -3.38 10.77
CA GLN A 20 -14.06 -3.04 12.19
C GLN A 20 -14.52 -1.60 12.45
N GLY A 21 -14.80 -0.81 11.41
CA GLY A 21 -15.24 0.57 11.62
C GLY A 21 -14.10 1.54 11.92
N LYS A 22 -14.48 2.73 12.41
CA LYS A 22 -13.56 3.82 12.79
C LYS A 22 -12.48 3.48 13.85
N PRO A 23 -12.66 2.55 14.81
CA PRO A 23 -11.58 2.22 15.75
C PRO A 23 -10.47 1.35 15.12
N CYS A 24 -10.57 1.00 13.83
CA CYS A 24 -9.55 0.24 13.13
C CYS A 24 -8.23 1.02 13.01
N GLY A 25 -7.14 0.50 13.57
CA GLY A 25 -5.80 1.10 13.47
C GLY A 25 -5.22 1.15 12.05
N PHE A 26 -5.85 0.45 11.09
CA PHE A 26 -5.50 0.51 9.66
C PHE A 26 -6.37 1.49 8.87
N HIS A 27 -7.28 2.21 9.53
CA HIS A 27 -8.17 3.15 8.87
C HIS A 27 -7.38 4.28 8.19
N LYS A 28 -7.61 4.44 6.88
CA LYS A 28 -7.13 5.58 6.08
C LYS A 28 -8.14 5.89 4.98
N THR A 29 -8.24 7.14 4.58
CA THR A 29 -8.93 7.52 3.35
C THR A 29 -8.14 7.05 2.12
N LYS A 30 -8.75 7.10 0.93
CA LYS A 30 -8.06 6.78 -0.32
C LYS A 30 -6.88 7.74 -0.57
N GLU A 31 -7.09 9.03 -0.33
CA GLU A 31 -6.08 10.08 -0.49
C GLU A 31 -4.89 9.88 0.46
N GLU A 32 -5.16 9.57 1.74
CA GLU A 32 -4.11 9.26 2.71
C GLU A 32 -3.30 8.02 2.32
N GLN A 33 -3.96 7.01 1.76
CA GLN A 33 -3.30 5.81 1.29
C GLN A 33 -2.43 6.09 0.05
N GLU A 34 -2.93 6.86 -0.91
CA GLU A 34 -2.17 7.26 -2.10
C GLU A 34 -0.93 8.08 -1.72
N LEU A 35 -1.06 9.06 -0.84
CA LEU A 35 0.06 9.83 -0.29
C LEU A 35 1.07 8.93 0.44
N SER A 36 0.58 7.95 1.20
CA SER A 36 1.43 6.98 1.89
C SER A 36 2.20 6.09 0.92
N LEU A 37 1.57 5.67 -0.20
CA LEU A 37 2.22 4.88 -1.24
C LEU A 37 3.25 5.70 -2.00
N GLU A 38 2.97 6.96 -2.31
CA GLU A 38 3.90 7.82 -3.03
C GLU A 38 5.17 8.08 -2.22
N LYS A 39 5.04 8.36 -0.91
CA LYS A 39 6.20 8.48 -0.01
C LYS A 39 7.05 7.22 0.02
N ALA A 40 6.45 6.03 -0.08
CA ALA A 40 7.19 4.78 -0.15
C ALA A 40 7.93 4.63 -1.49
N ARG A 41 7.29 5.00 -2.61
CA ARG A 41 7.90 4.99 -3.95
C ARG A 41 9.07 5.96 -4.04
N GLU A 42 8.93 7.18 -3.52
CA GLU A 42 10.03 8.16 -3.46
C GLU A 42 11.25 7.61 -2.74
N ARG A 43 11.04 6.94 -1.60
CA ARG A 43 12.14 6.30 -0.86
C ARG A 43 12.79 5.19 -1.68
N LEU A 44 12.02 4.36 -2.37
CA LEU A 44 12.57 3.33 -3.26
C LEU A 44 13.37 3.93 -4.43
N ARG A 45 12.87 5.01 -5.05
CA ARG A 45 13.58 5.76 -6.11
C ARG A 45 14.90 6.36 -5.63
N SER A 46 14.99 6.73 -4.35
CA SER A 46 16.21 7.32 -3.77
C SER A 46 17.32 6.30 -3.46
N LEU A 47 17.04 4.99 -3.51
CA LEU A 47 18.05 3.97 -3.26
C LEU A 47 19.04 3.85 -4.42
N PRO A 48 20.28 3.38 -4.18
CA PRO A 48 21.20 3.01 -5.25
C PRO A 48 20.59 1.98 -6.23
N GLU A 49 20.97 2.05 -7.50
CA GLU A 49 20.38 1.20 -8.55
C GLU A 49 20.46 -0.30 -8.26
N HIS A 50 21.60 -0.79 -7.76
CA HIS A 50 21.75 -2.19 -7.40
C HIS A 50 20.76 -2.65 -6.31
N GLN A 51 20.39 -1.76 -5.38
CA GLN A 51 19.40 -2.07 -4.35
C GLN A 51 17.99 -2.05 -4.93
N GLN A 52 17.72 -1.08 -5.82
CA GLN A 52 16.48 -1.01 -6.58
C GLN A 52 16.26 -2.30 -7.40
N ASP A 53 17.27 -2.78 -8.11
CA ASP A 53 17.19 -4.01 -8.91
C ASP A 53 16.98 -5.24 -8.03
N ALA A 54 17.75 -5.38 -6.93
CA ALA A 54 17.56 -6.48 -5.99
C ALA A 54 16.14 -6.53 -5.40
N ILE A 55 15.52 -5.37 -5.15
CA ILE A 55 14.13 -5.28 -4.68
C ILE A 55 13.15 -5.65 -5.80
N ALA A 56 13.39 -5.15 -7.03
CA ALA A 56 12.55 -5.43 -8.20
C ALA A 56 12.54 -6.92 -8.53
N ASP A 57 13.69 -7.56 -8.54
CA ASP A 57 13.83 -9.01 -8.80
C ASP A 57 13.12 -9.82 -7.73
N LYS A 58 13.32 -9.47 -6.45
CA LYS A 58 12.78 -10.25 -5.33
C LYS A 58 11.26 -10.16 -5.20
N TYR A 59 10.68 -8.99 -5.43
CA TYR A 59 9.26 -8.74 -5.11
C TYR A 59 8.38 -8.38 -6.31
N TYR A 60 8.98 -7.98 -7.44
CA TYR A 60 8.24 -7.39 -8.56
C TYR A 60 8.57 -8.01 -9.92
N GLY A 61 9.23 -9.16 -9.96
CA GLY A 61 9.55 -9.89 -11.20
C GLY A 61 10.52 -9.13 -12.10
N GLY A 62 11.46 -8.38 -11.50
CA GLY A 62 12.49 -7.61 -12.20
C GLY A 62 12.02 -6.25 -12.72
N VAL A 63 10.79 -5.84 -12.43
CA VAL A 63 10.24 -4.54 -12.84
C VAL A 63 10.23 -3.57 -11.67
N ARG A 64 10.91 -2.42 -11.81
CA ARG A 64 10.82 -1.31 -10.84
C ARG A 64 9.41 -0.71 -10.95
N ARG A 65 8.56 -0.92 -9.93
CA ARG A 65 7.14 -0.48 -9.90
C ARG A 65 6.90 0.87 -9.20
N TRP A 66 7.96 1.59 -8.89
CA TRP A 66 7.94 2.87 -8.20
C TRP A 66 8.34 4.00 -9.14
#